data_AF-A0A2N0RAK7-F1
#
_entry.id   AF-A0A2N0RAK7-F1
#
_cell.length_a   1.000
_cell.length_b   1.000
_cell.length_c   1.000
_cell.angle_alpha   90.00
_cell.angle_beta   90.00
_cell.angle_gamma   90.00
#
_symmetry.space_group_name_H-M   'P 1'
#
loop_
_entity.id
_entity.type
_entity.pdbx_description
1 polymer ?
#
loop_
_entity_poly.entity_id
_entity_poly.type
_entity_poly.pdbx_seq_one_letter_code
_entity_poly.pdbx_strand_id
1 'polypeptide(L)'
;MPADPSIKEIMIKYTIPVKLSTVNVSIFQLNDDLDKPDLLRQTFSGDSKLCTIGSDNYTVHIPIFESTFNQQNSTYYVFVENNFVISQERDEPLFGIKGKIWMFLTKPLKMAQHSDSVTGLLRLNEGGSLKFLQMNHSVFFKNMIQKFFKIIPVTESTSGKWKYDPISIQDFAVDLAFILLKVKNTSYLIISTMYDILCFTYCNQYFISHKYFCI
;
A
#
# COMPACT_ATOMS: atom_id res chain seq x y z
N MET A 1 14.02 -9.33 14.42
CA MET A 1 14.91 -8.14 14.39
C MET A 1 14.03 -6.89 14.36
N PRO A 2 14.34 -5.83 15.11
CA PRO A 2 13.57 -4.60 15.04
C PRO A 2 13.79 -3.93 13.67
N ALA A 3 12.72 -3.77 12.90
CA ALA A 3 12.71 -3.08 11.62
C ALA A 3 12.92 -1.58 11.80
N ASP A 4 13.82 -1.03 10.99
CA ASP A 4 14.01 0.41 10.86
C ASP A 4 12.89 0.98 9.96
N PRO A 5 12.22 2.09 10.31
CA PRO A 5 11.29 2.78 9.40
C PRO A 5 11.91 3.19 8.05
N SER A 6 13.25 3.09 7.89
CA SER A 6 13.95 3.35 6.63
C SER A 6 14.11 2.14 5.69
N ILE A 7 13.46 1.00 5.93
CA ILE A 7 13.55 -0.15 5.02
C ILE A 7 12.87 0.23 3.69
N LYS A 8 13.68 0.45 2.65
CA LYS A 8 13.22 0.81 1.30
C LYS A 8 13.04 -0.38 0.38
N GLU A 9 13.60 -1.53 0.77
CA GLU A 9 13.62 -2.73 -0.06
C GLU A 9 13.75 -3.98 0.81
N ILE A 10 13.12 -5.06 0.36
CA ILE A 10 13.32 -6.41 0.85
C ILE A 10 13.99 -7.22 -0.26
N MET A 11 15.03 -7.97 0.11
CA MET A 11 15.78 -8.82 -0.80
C MET A 11 15.56 -10.30 -0.44
N ILE A 12 15.30 -11.13 -1.46
CA ILE A 12 15.24 -12.59 -1.32
C ILE A 12 16.34 -13.17 -2.18
N LYS A 13 17.30 -13.84 -1.55
CA LYS A 13 18.41 -14.50 -2.24
C LYS A 13 18.13 -16.00 -2.40
N TYR A 14 18.22 -16.46 -3.63
CA TYR A 14 18.07 -17.87 -4.01
C TYR A 14 19.44 -18.51 -4.21
N THR A 15 19.47 -19.85 -4.16
CA THR A 15 20.68 -20.64 -4.42
C THR A 15 20.82 -21.06 -5.88
N ILE A 16 19.80 -20.77 -6.70
CA ILE A 16 19.74 -21.05 -8.14
C ILE A 16 19.29 -19.77 -8.87
N PRO A 17 19.59 -19.61 -10.17
CA PRO A 17 19.08 -18.51 -10.97
C PRO A 17 17.56 -18.57 -11.12
N VAL A 18 16.92 -17.41 -11.11
CA VAL A 18 15.46 -17.31 -11.05
C VAL A 18 14.86 -16.23 -11.94
N LYS A 19 13.59 -16.42 -12.29
CA LYS A 19 12.74 -15.41 -12.95
C LYS A 19 11.43 -15.22 -12.16
N LEU A 20 10.84 -14.03 -12.29
CA LEU A 20 9.56 -13.70 -11.66
C LEU A 20 8.38 -14.28 -12.46
N SER A 21 7.30 -14.60 -11.76
CA SER A 21 6.00 -14.98 -12.36
C SER A 21 4.95 -13.90 -12.13
N THR A 22 3.70 -14.16 -12.53
CA THR A 22 2.56 -13.25 -12.32
C THR A 22 1.88 -13.43 -10.95
N VAL A 23 2.47 -14.21 -10.04
CA VAL A 23 1.90 -14.46 -8.71
C VAL A 23 2.38 -13.38 -7.74
N ASN A 24 1.76 -13.24 -6.57
CA ASN A 24 2.01 -12.10 -5.69
C ASN A 24 3.00 -12.37 -4.54
N VAL A 25 3.64 -11.28 -4.11
CA VAL A 25 4.21 -11.12 -2.77
C VAL A 25 3.39 -10.09 -2.02
N SER A 26 3.11 -10.34 -0.74
CA SER A 26 2.28 -9.50 0.11
C SER A 26 2.92 -9.27 1.48
N ILE A 27 2.65 -8.11 2.06
CA ILE A 27 3.10 -7.72 3.39
C ILE A 27 1.87 -7.40 4.21
N PHE A 28 1.77 -8.06 5.36
CA PHE A 28 0.66 -7.91 6.28
C PHE A 28 1.16 -7.37 7.61
N GLN A 29 0.33 -6.56 8.24
CA GLN A 29 0.45 -6.25 9.65
C GLN A 29 -0.39 -7.23 10.46
N LEU A 30 0.23 -7.82 11.46
CA LEU A 30 -0.43 -8.73 12.39
C LEU A 30 -1.45 -7.96 13.23
N ASN A 31 -2.63 -8.53 13.39
CA ASN A 31 -3.64 -8.02 14.31
C ASN A 31 -3.42 -8.63 15.69
N ASP A 32 -3.47 -7.80 16.74
CA ASP A 32 -3.39 -8.31 18.12
C ASP A 32 -4.67 -9.08 18.51
N ASP A 33 -5.78 -8.81 17.82
CA ASP A 33 -7.05 -9.48 17.99
C ASP A 33 -7.17 -10.68 17.04
N LEU A 34 -7.19 -11.90 17.61
CA LEU A 34 -7.24 -13.16 16.87
C LEU A 34 -8.54 -13.35 16.06
N ASP A 35 -9.62 -12.64 16.42
CA ASP A 35 -10.90 -12.72 15.72
C ASP A 35 -10.96 -11.79 14.51
N LYS A 36 -9.91 -10.98 14.28
CA LYS A 36 -9.81 -10.07 13.15
C LYS A 36 -8.74 -10.51 12.16
N PRO A 37 -8.98 -10.32 10.85
CA PRO A 37 -7.95 -10.61 9.87
C PRO A 37 -6.74 -9.67 10.03
N ASP A 38 -5.58 -10.20 9.66
CA ASP A 38 -4.34 -9.43 9.49
C ASP A 38 -4.53 -8.39 8.37
N LEU A 39 -3.95 -7.21 8.54
CA LEU A 39 -4.16 -6.08 7.63
C LEU A 39 -3.15 -6.11 6.48
N LEU A 40 -3.63 -6.20 5.24
CA LEU A 40 -2.77 -6.08 4.06
C LEU A 40 -2.20 -4.65 3.94
N ARG A 41 -0.88 -4.55 3.89
CA ARG A 41 -0.12 -3.28 3.85
C ARG A 41 0.58 -3.03 2.52
N GLN A 42 1.03 -4.10 1.86
CA GLN A 42 1.63 -4.03 0.53
C GLN A 42 1.40 -5.34 -0.23
N THR A 43 1.31 -5.30 -1.56
CA THR A 43 1.21 -6.45 -2.44
C THR A 43 1.68 -6.08 -3.84
N PHE A 44 2.43 -6.97 -4.47
CA PHE A 44 2.88 -6.84 -5.84
C PHE A 44 2.78 -8.18 -6.54
N SER A 45 2.40 -8.14 -7.81
CA SER A 45 2.68 -9.25 -8.72
C SER A 45 4.16 -9.27 -9.09
N GLY A 46 4.72 -10.46 -9.27
CA GLY A 46 6.11 -10.63 -9.69
C GLY A 46 6.37 -10.07 -11.09
N ASP A 47 5.37 -10.02 -11.97
CA ASP A 47 5.47 -9.42 -13.31
C ASP A 47 5.25 -7.90 -13.31
N SER A 48 4.98 -7.31 -12.15
CA SER A 48 4.93 -5.87 -12.01
C SER A 48 6.32 -5.28 -12.29
N LYS A 49 6.37 -4.11 -12.93
CA LYS A 49 7.64 -3.37 -13.17
C LYS A 49 8.36 -2.93 -11.89
N LEU A 50 7.79 -3.21 -10.72
CA LEU A 50 8.31 -2.82 -9.41
C LEU A 50 9.20 -3.90 -8.81
N CYS A 51 8.86 -5.18 -9.01
CA CYS A 51 9.72 -6.30 -8.61
C CYS A 51 10.82 -6.49 -9.65
N THR A 52 12.07 -6.63 -9.22
CA THR A 52 13.20 -6.79 -10.15
C THR A 52 14.08 -7.97 -9.77
N ILE A 53 14.69 -8.58 -10.78
CA ILE A 53 15.77 -9.55 -10.61
C ILE A 53 17.09 -8.78 -10.63
N GLY A 54 17.92 -9.01 -9.61
CA GLY A 54 19.26 -8.45 -9.51
C GLY A 54 20.14 -8.94 -10.65
N SER A 55 21.22 -8.22 -10.96
CA SER A 55 22.13 -8.57 -12.04
C SER A 55 22.83 -9.93 -11.87
N ASP A 56 22.78 -10.50 -10.67
CA ASP A 56 23.27 -11.85 -10.39
C ASP A 56 22.32 -12.95 -10.90
N ASN A 57 21.05 -12.65 -11.16
CA ASN A 57 19.95 -13.59 -11.41
C ASN A 57 19.54 -14.46 -10.20
N TYR A 58 20.14 -14.26 -9.02
CA TYR A 58 19.83 -15.01 -7.80
C TYR A 58 19.04 -14.19 -6.79
N THR A 59 19.03 -12.86 -6.92
CA THR A 59 18.41 -11.98 -5.93
C THR A 59 17.15 -11.34 -6.49
N VAL A 60 16.04 -11.47 -5.76
CA VAL A 60 14.80 -10.75 -6.04
C VAL A 60 14.75 -9.51 -5.16
N HIS A 61 14.52 -8.37 -5.79
CA HIS A 61 14.39 -7.06 -5.18
C HIS A 61 12.92 -6.64 -5.14
N ILE A 62 12.40 -6.40 -3.93
CA ILE A 62 11.02 -6.01 -3.69
C ILE A 62 11.03 -4.65 -3.01
N PRO A 63 10.59 -3.56 -3.68
CA PRO A 63 10.57 -2.25 -3.06
C PRO A 63 9.60 -2.22 -1.89
N ILE A 64 9.87 -1.36 -0.92
CA ILE A 64 9.00 -1.11 0.22
C ILE A 64 8.60 0.35 0.21
N PHE A 65 7.29 0.58 0.19
CA PHE A 65 6.75 1.91 0.33
C PHE A 65 6.92 2.41 1.76
N GLU A 66 7.12 3.72 1.91
CA GLU A 66 7.29 4.35 3.24
C GLU A 66 6.08 4.08 4.14
N SER A 67 4.92 3.85 3.53
CA SER A 67 3.67 3.52 4.21
C SER A 67 3.55 2.12 4.78
N THR A 68 4.40 1.19 4.35
CA THR A 68 4.17 -0.23 4.61
C THR A 68 4.38 -0.58 6.08
N PHE A 69 5.42 0.00 6.69
CA PHE A 69 5.74 -0.16 8.11
C PHE A 69 5.34 1.07 8.93
N ASN A 70 4.14 1.62 8.66
CA ASN A 70 3.69 2.89 9.24
C ASN A 70 3.22 2.80 10.70
N GLN A 71 2.91 1.61 11.21
CA GLN A 71 2.46 1.41 12.58
C GLN A 71 3.64 0.99 13.45
N GLN A 72 3.79 1.68 14.57
CA GLN A 72 4.88 1.48 15.51
C GLN A 72 4.56 0.38 16.52
N ASN A 73 5.60 -0.18 17.13
CA ASN A 73 5.47 -1.31 18.05
C ASN A 73 4.55 -2.41 17.51
N SER A 74 4.59 -2.62 16.18
CA SER A 74 3.66 -3.48 15.46
C SER A 74 4.46 -4.50 14.68
N THR A 75 3.87 -5.69 14.58
CA THR A 75 4.49 -6.82 13.93
C THR A 75 3.94 -6.96 12.51
N TYR A 76 4.85 -7.17 11.56
CA TYR A 76 4.53 -7.37 10.16
C TYR A 76 5.12 -8.69 9.68
N TYR A 77 4.52 -9.31 8.67
CA TYR A 77 5.10 -10.47 8.01
C TYR A 77 5.02 -10.36 6.49
N VAL A 78 6.02 -10.94 5.84
CA VAL A 78 6.04 -11.10 4.38
C VAL A 78 5.47 -12.48 4.04
N PHE A 79 4.55 -12.50 3.11
CA PHE A 79 3.98 -13.68 2.50
C PHE A 79 4.34 -13.69 1.03
N VAL A 80 5.11 -14.69 0.61
CA VAL A 80 5.43 -14.91 -0.80
C VAL A 80 4.61 -16.11 -1.24
N GLU A 81 3.76 -15.95 -2.24
CA GLU A 81 2.97 -17.06 -2.74
C GLU A 81 3.86 -18.13 -3.40
N ASN A 82 3.37 -19.37 -3.41
CA ASN A 82 4.02 -20.42 -4.19
C ASN A 82 4.02 -19.99 -5.66
N ASN A 83 5.10 -20.35 -6.37
CA ASN A 83 5.28 -20.03 -7.77
C ASN A 83 5.56 -18.55 -8.05
N PHE A 84 5.71 -17.68 -7.04
CA PHE A 84 6.16 -16.28 -7.23
C PHE A 84 7.46 -16.20 -8.03
N VAL A 85 8.30 -17.21 -7.87
CA VAL A 85 9.60 -17.34 -8.54
C VAL A 85 9.68 -18.69 -9.23
N ILE A 86 10.29 -18.71 -10.41
CA ILE A 86 10.51 -19.91 -11.22
C ILE A 86 12.02 -20.09 -11.42
N SER A 87 12.50 -21.32 -11.26
CA SER A 87 13.87 -21.71 -11.59
C SER A 87 14.13 -21.49 -13.07
N GLN A 88 15.18 -20.74 -13.42
CA GLN A 88 15.58 -20.60 -14.82
C GLN A 88 16.22 -21.88 -15.37
N GLU A 89 16.84 -22.70 -14.53
CA GLU A 89 17.52 -23.93 -14.95
C GLU A 89 16.53 -25.04 -15.28
N ARG A 90 15.42 -25.12 -14.54
CA ARG A 90 14.46 -26.24 -14.62
C ARG A 90 13.08 -25.85 -15.11
N ASP A 91 12.81 -24.55 -15.24
CA ASP A 91 11.48 -23.99 -15.50
C ASP A 91 10.42 -24.45 -14.47
N GLU A 92 10.87 -24.75 -13.25
CA GLU A 92 10.02 -25.24 -12.16
C GLU A 92 9.66 -24.11 -11.20
N PRO A 93 8.37 -24.00 -10.80
CA PRO A 93 7.98 -23.02 -9.81
C PRO A 93 8.53 -23.37 -8.42
N LEU A 94 8.98 -22.36 -7.69
CA LEU A 94 9.57 -22.52 -6.37
C LEU A 94 8.55 -22.26 -5.25
N PHE A 95 8.78 -22.88 -4.10
CA PHE A 95 7.99 -22.63 -2.91
C PHE A 95 8.16 -21.19 -2.42
N GLY A 96 7.04 -20.60 -2.03
CA GLY A 96 7.02 -19.29 -1.42
C GLY A 96 7.36 -19.31 0.07
N ILE A 97 7.17 -18.16 0.70
CA ILE A 97 7.37 -17.94 2.13
C ILE A 97 5.99 -17.87 2.76
N LYS A 98 5.66 -18.85 3.61
CA LYS A 98 4.37 -18.86 4.31
C LYS A 98 4.28 -17.69 5.29
N GLY A 99 3.05 -17.26 5.54
CA GLY A 99 2.76 -16.19 6.48
C GLY A 99 3.34 -16.49 7.87
N LYS A 100 3.76 -15.44 8.58
CA LYS A 100 4.29 -15.50 9.95
C LYS A 100 5.62 -16.29 10.09
N ILE A 101 6.29 -16.63 8.99
CA ILE A 101 7.68 -17.14 9.02
C ILE A 101 8.68 -15.98 9.03
N TRP A 102 8.53 -15.05 8.08
CA TRP A 102 9.43 -13.90 7.97
C TRP A 102 8.77 -12.65 8.54
N MET A 103 9.20 -12.27 9.73
CA MET A 103 8.54 -11.25 10.53
C MET A 103 9.45 -10.06 10.88
N PHE A 104 8.84 -8.88 10.92
CA PHE A 104 9.46 -7.59 11.21
C PHE A 104 8.73 -6.95 12.39
N LEU A 105 9.47 -6.40 13.35
CA LEU A 105 8.88 -5.68 14.48
C LEU A 105 9.32 -4.22 14.41
N THR A 106 8.40 -3.27 14.28
CA THR A 106 8.77 -1.85 14.31
C THR A 106 9.11 -1.40 15.73
N LYS A 107 10.08 -0.49 15.86
CA LYS A 107 10.53 0.02 17.18
C LYS A 107 9.45 0.87 17.85
N PRO A 108 9.41 0.90 19.20
CA PRO A 108 8.60 1.86 19.95
C PRO A 108 9.14 3.30 19.83
N LEU A 109 8.25 4.29 19.95
CA LEU A 109 8.58 5.72 19.82
C LEU A 109 9.59 6.22 20.85
N LYS A 110 10.48 7.12 20.41
CA LYS A 110 11.09 8.15 21.27
C LYS A 110 10.38 9.48 21.01
N MET A 111 9.47 9.85 21.91
CA MET A 111 8.64 11.07 21.96
C MET A 111 7.84 11.44 20.68
N ALA A 112 6.53 11.59 20.86
CA ALA A 112 5.58 11.89 19.79
C ALA A 112 5.80 13.29 19.21
N GLN A 113 6.26 13.36 17.96
CA GLN A 113 6.06 14.55 17.13
C GLN A 113 4.73 14.42 16.40
N HIS A 114 3.92 15.47 16.47
CA HIS A 114 2.61 15.57 15.84
C HIS A 114 2.75 16.23 14.46
N SER A 115 2.07 15.68 13.45
CA SER A 115 1.94 16.30 12.13
C SER A 115 0.71 17.20 12.08
N ASP A 116 0.83 18.33 11.39
CA ASP A 116 -0.28 19.24 11.13
C ASP A 116 -1.34 18.59 10.20
N SER A 117 -2.52 19.21 10.10
CA SER A 117 -3.57 18.74 9.18
C SER A 117 -3.09 18.83 7.73
N VAL A 118 -3.42 17.82 6.92
CA VAL A 118 -3.06 17.76 5.51
C VAL A 118 -4.32 17.72 4.66
N THR A 119 -4.34 18.50 3.57
CA THR A 119 -5.38 18.40 2.55
C THR A 119 -4.91 17.47 1.44
N GLY A 120 -5.75 16.51 1.06
CA GLY A 120 -5.47 15.56 -0.01
C GLY A 120 -6.44 15.63 -1.17
N LEU A 121 -5.93 15.37 -2.37
CA LEU A 121 -6.71 15.21 -3.59
C LEU A 121 -6.48 13.80 -4.13
N LEU A 122 -7.56 13.05 -4.36
CA LEU A 122 -7.54 11.72 -4.96
C LEU A 122 -8.30 11.75 -6.28
N ARG A 123 -7.64 11.34 -7.37
CA ARG A 123 -8.26 11.18 -8.68
C ARG A 123 -8.82 9.79 -8.88
N LEU A 124 -10.05 9.74 -9.39
CA LEU A 124 -10.70 8.52 -9.80
C LEU A 124 -10.22 8.01 -11.18
N ASN A 125 -9.98 6.71 -11.34
CA ASN A 125 -9.70 6.04 -12.62
C ASN A 125 -11.05 5.69 -13.25
N GLU A 126 -11.04 5.30 -14.52
CA GLU A 126 -12.26 5.05 -15.28
C GLU A 126 -13.25 4.12 -14.57
N GLY A 127 -12.81 2.92 -14.15
CA GLY A 127 -13.69 1.94 -13.49
C GLY A 127 -14.25 2.44 -12.16
N GLY A 128 -13.45 3.18 -11.39
CA GLY A 128 -13.90 3.74 -10.14
C GLY A 128 -14.77 5.00 -10.30
N SER A 129 -14.53 5.81 -11.34
CA SER A 129 -15.39 6.92 -11.75
C SER A 129 -16.77 6.41 -12.17
N LEU A 130 -16.83 5.34 -12.96
CA LEU A 130 -18.10 4.72 -13.36
C LEU A 130 -18.90 4.23 -12.14
N LYS A 131 -18.22 3.59 -11.17
CA LYS A 131 -18.87 3.13 -9.94
C LYS A 131 -19.34 4.29 -9.05
N PHE A 132 -18.60 5.39 -9.02
CA PHE A 132 -19.01 6.61 -8.33
C PHE A 132 -20.32 7.16 -8.92
N LEU A 133 -20.43 7.22 -10.25
CA LEU A 133 -21.61 7.70 -10.97
C LEU A 133 -22.86 6.82 -10.77
N GLN A 134 -22.67 5.51 -10.63
CA GLN A 134 -23.76 4.54 -10.47
C GLN A 134 -24.30 4.46 -9.04
N MET A 135 -23.56 4.99 -8.06
CA MET A 135 -23.91 4.91 -6.64
C MET A 135 -24.34 6.26 -6.09
N ASN A 136 -25.02 6.23 -4.94
CA ASN A 136 -25.21 7.46 -4.18
C ASN A 136 -23.85 8.01 -3.75
N HIS A 137 -23.52 9.23 -4.19
CA HIS A 137 -22.20 9.84 -3.98
C HIS A 137 -21.83 9.91 -2.48
N SER A 138 -22.78 10.27 -1.61
CA SER A 138 -22.54 10.35 -0.16
C SER A 138 -22.23 8.98 0.46
N VAL A 139 -22.91 7.93 -0.01
CA VAL A 139 -22.65 6.54 0.42
C VAL A 139 -21.29 6.07 -0.06
N PHE A 140 -20.93 6.35 -1.32
CA PHE A 140 -19.61 6.04 -1.86
C PHE A 140 -18.51 6.71 -1.03
N PHE A 141 -18.64 8.01 -0.78
CA PHE A 141 -17.69 8.78 0.01
C PHE A 141 -17.54 8.23 1.43
N LYS A 142 -18.65 7.94 2.13
CA LYS A 142 -18.62 7.40 3.48
C LYS A 142 -17.88 6.05 3.52
N ASN A 143 -18.18 5.16 2.57
CA ASN A 143 -17.54 3.85 2.48
C ASN A 143 -16.04 3.96 2.18
N MET A 144 -15.66 4.89 1.31
CA MET A 144 -14.26 5.13 0.96
C MET A 144 -13.49 5.69 2.16
N ILE A 145 -14.01 6.74 2.81
CA ILE A 145 -13.40 7.33 4.00
C ILE A 145 -13.29 6.33 5.15
N GLN A 146 -14.29 5.48 5.37
CA GLN A 146 -14.22 4.42 6.39
C GLN A 146 -13.12 3.39 6.12
N LYS A 147 -12.94 2.98 4.86
CA LYS A 147 -11.84 2.09 4.47
C LYS A 147 -10.49 2.79 4.62
N PHE A 148 -10.42 4.08 4.27
CA PHE A 148 -9.23 4.91 4.41
C PHE A 148 -8.74 4.99 5.87
N PHE A 149 -9.66 5.23 6.81
CA PHE A 149 -9.35 5.29 8.25
C PHE A 149 -8.91 3.97 8.87
N LYS A 150 -9.22 2.82 8.26
CA LYS A 150 -8.71 1.53 8.75
C LYS A 150 -7.22 1.35 8.45
N ILE A 151 -6.72 2.05 7.43
CA ILE A 151 -5.37 1.85 6.91
C ILE A 151 -4.45 2.95 7.40
N ILE A 152 -4.98 4.16 7.54
CA ILE A 152 -4.25 5.30 8.10
C ILE A 152 -4.73 5.52 9.52
N PRO A 153 -3.84 5.57 10.52
CA PRO A 153 -4.20 5.84 11.91
C PRO A 153 -4.60 7.32 12.12
N VAL A 154 -5.76 7.72 11.59
CA VAL A 154 -6.32 9.08 11.78
C VAL A 154 -7.58 9.01 12.63
N THR A 155 -7.75 10.00 13.51
CA THR A 155 -8.87 10.06 14.44
C THR A 155 -10.14 10.67 13.82
N GLU A 156 -10.05 11.70 12.94
CA GLU A 156 -11.23 12.41 12.42
C GLU A 156 -10.97 13.03 11.02
N SER A 157 -12.01 13.14 10.17
CA SER A 157 -11.99 13.98 8.95
C SER A 157 -13.28 14.79 8.86
N THR A 158 -13.14 16.05 8.44
CA THR A 158 -14.29 16.92 8.18
C THR A 158 -14.40 17.19 6.69
N SER A 159 -15.44 16.61 6.10
CA SER A 159 -15.97 16.89 4.76
C SER A 159 -15.08 16.50 3.56
N GLY A 160 -15.63 15.66 2.68
CA GLY A 160 -15.12 15.44 1.34
C GLY A 160 -15.89 16.29 0.34
N LYS A 161 -15.19 16.98 -0.57
CA LYS A 161 -15.78 17.67 -1.72
C LYS A 161 -15.39 16.92 -2.99
N TRP A 162 -16.24 16.91 -4.00
CA TRP A 162 -15.92 16.32 -5.30
C TRP A 162 -16.08 17.34 -6.42
N LYS A 163 -15.29 17.17 -7.47
CA LYS A 163 -15.41 17.92 -8.73
C LYS A 163 -15.18 17.00 -9.91
N TYR A 164 -15.84 17.29 -11.03
CA TYR A 164 -15.49 16.70 -12.32
C TYR A 164 -14.24 17.39 -12.85
N ASP A 165 -13.29 16.62 -13.40
CA ASP A 165 -12.17 17.18 -14.14
C ASP A 165 -12.51 17.26 -15.64
N PRO A 166 -12.63 18.47 -16.23
CA PRO A 166 -13.05 18.62 -17.62
C PRO A 166 -11.94 18.38 -18.67
N ILE A 167 -10.76 17.86 -18.31
CA ILE A 167 -9.58 17.87 -19.21
C ILE A 167 -9.59 16.79 -20.31
N SER A 168 -10.53 15.85 -20.36
CA SER A 168 -10.63 14.92 -21.51
C SER A 168 -12.08 14.65 -21.86
N ILE A 169 -12.46 15.01 -23.08
CA ILE A 169 -13.78 14.73 -23.68
C ILE A 169 -13.96 13.20 -23.91
N GLN A 170 -12.95 12.38 -23.58
CA GLN A 170 -12.99 10.91 -23.65
C GLN A 170 -12.71 10.19 -22.33
N ASP A 171 -12.22 10.85 -21.27
CA ASP A 171 -11.90 10.20 -20.00
C ASP A 171 -12.61 10.88 -18.82
N PHE A 172 -13.67 10.25 -18.33
CA PHE A 172 -14.38 10.71 -17.14
C PHE A 172 -13.54 10.44 -15.87
N ALA A 173 -12.88 11.48 -15.36
CA ALA A 173 -12.17 11.45 -14.07
C ALA A 173 -12.93 12.28 -13.02
N VAL A 174 -13.16 11.69 -11.85
CA VAL A 174 -13.72 12.39 -10.69
C VAL A 174 -12.60 12.70 -9.71
N ASP A 175 -12.45 13.96 -9.30
CA ASP A 175 -11.49 14.33 -8.26
C ASP A 175 -12.21 14.43 -6.91
N LEU A 176 -11.68 13.74 -5.90
CA LEU A 176 -12.16 13.74 -4.53
C LEU A 176 -11.17 14.50 -3.65
N ALA A 177 -11.61 15.63 -3.09
CA ALA A 177 -10.85 16.38 -2.10
C ALA A 177 -11.27 15.98 -0.70
N PHE A 178 -10.31 15.74 0.19
CA PHE A 178 -10.57 15.46 1.60
C PHE A 178 -9.54 16.17 2.49
N ILE A 179 -9.98 16.56 3.68
CA ILE A 179 -9.11 17.15 4.70
C ILE A 179 -8.89 16.09 5.78
N LEU A 180 -7.63 15.75 6.02
CA LEU A 180 -7.25 14.91 7.16
C LEU A 180 -6.95 15.80 8.34
N LEU A 181 -7.87 15.78 9.31
CA LEU A 181 -7.66 16.48 10.55
C LEU A 181 -6.79 15.61 11.45
N LYS A 182 -5.58 16.09 11.69
CA LYS A 182 -4.77 15.76 12.88
C LYS A 182 -4.52 14.27 13.08
N VAL A 183 -3.33 13.83 12.72
CA VAL A 183 -2.88 12.46 12.97
C VAL A 183 -2.34 12.34 14.39
N LYS A 184 -3.06 11.68 15.30
CA LYS A 184 -2.52 11.35 16.63
C LYS A 184 -1.60 10.12 16.51
N ASN A 185 -0.43 10.18 17.16
CA ASN A 185 0.48 9.04 17.36
C ASN A 185 1.14 8.42 16.12
N THR A 186 1.42 9.21 15.08
CA THR A 186 2.41 8.77 14.07
C THR A 186 3.33 9.91 13.69
N SER A 187 4.59 9.80 14.12
CA SER A 187 5.63 10.78 13.79
C SER A 187 6.15 10.67 12.35
N TYR A 188 5.51 9.86 11.50
CA TYR A 188 5.96 9.54 10.14
C TYR A 188 4.85 9.50 9.09
N LEU A 189 3.64 10.02 9.37
CA LEU A 189 2.72 10.33 8.27
C LEU A 189 3.21 11.62 7.59
N ILE A 190 4.32 11.48 6.87
CA ILE A 190 4.78 12.45 5.89
C ILE A 190 3.77 12.37 4.73
N ILE A 191 3.52 13.48 4.07
CA ILE A 191 2.58 13.56 2.94
C ILE A 191 2.93 12.50 1.86
N SER A 192 4.22 12.13 1.72
CA SER A 192 4.69 11.02 0.86
C SER A 192 4.07 9.67 1.25
N THR A 193 4.02 9.37 2.54
CA THR A 193 3.43 8.16 3.11
C THR A 193 1.92 8.08 2.83
N MET A 194 1.23 9.23 2.76
CA MET A 194 -0.19 9.28 2.40
C MET A 194 -0.43 8.92 0.93
N TYR A 195 0.44 9.41 0.04
CA TYR A 195 0.41 9.11 -1.38
C TYR A 195 0.59 7.61 -1.64
N ASP A 196 1.57 6.99 -0.98
CA ASP A 196 1.83 5.55 -1.11
C ASP A 196 0.66 4.70 -0.58
N ILE A 197 0.02 5.10 0.53
CA ILE A 197 -1.18 4.42 1.06
C ILE A 197 -2.37 4.55 0.09
N LEU A 198 -2.55 5.72 -0.51
CA LEU A 198 -3.62 5.99 -1.46
C LEU A 198 -3.44 5.19 -2.75
N CYS A 199 -2.23 5.16 -3.28
CA CYS A 199 -1.88 4.28 -4.40
C CYS A 199 -2.11 2.81 -4.02
N PHE A 200 -1.59 2.36 -2.88
CA PHE A 200 -1.62 0.93 -2.54
C PHE A 200 -3.02 0.38 -2.24
N THR A 201 -3.82 1.09 -1.44
CA THR A 201 -5.14 0.62 -0.99
C THR A 201 -6.13 0.48 -2.14
N TYR A 202 -6.01 1.32 -3.16
CA TYR A 202 -7.04 1.46 -4.20
C TYR A 202 -6.57 1.18 -5.63
N CYS A 203 -5.25 1.05 -5.90
CA CYS A 203 -4.75 0.54 -7.19
C CYS A 203 -5.28 -0.87 -7.50
N ASN A 204 -5.51 -1.71 -6.48
CA ASN A 204 -5.99 -3.07 -6.68
C ASN A 204 -7.51 -3.21 -6.81
N GLN A 205 -8.29 -2.13 -6.65
CA GLN A 205 -9.73 -2.24 -6.87
C GLN A 205 -10.30 -1.15 -7.76
N TYR A 206 -9.84 0.11 -7.72
CA TYR A 206 -10.50 1.19 -8.48
C TYR A 206 -9.70 2.46 -8.81
N PHE A 207 -8.42 2.73 -8.46
CA PHE A 207 -7.78 4.08 -8.67
C PHE A 207 -6.24 4.01 -8.84
N ILE A 208 -5.53 4.53 -9.87
CA ILE A 208 -5.16 5.96 -10.17
C ILE A 208 -4.54 6.09 -11.59
N SER A 209 -4.81 7.21 -12.29
CA SER A 209 -3.92 7.88 -13.26
C SER A 209 -3.42 9.18 -12.61
N HIS A 210 -2.13 9.49 -12.78
CA HIS A 210 -1.28 10.43 -12.02
C HIS A 210 -1.88 11.76 -11.48
N LYS A 211 -1.29 12.19 -10.34
CA LYS A 211 -0.82 13.57 -9.96
C LYS A 211 -1.50 14.39 -8.81
N TYR A 212 -0.59 14.91 -7.95
CA TYR A 212 -0.56 16.07 -7.02
C TYR A 212 -1.34 16.06 -5.67
N PHE A 213 -0.57 16.07 -4.58
CA PHE A 213 -0.92 16.70 -3.30
C PHE A 213 -0.37 18.14 -3.28
N CYS A 214 -1.18 19.12 -2.90
CA CYS A 214 -0.72 20.48 -2.60
C CYS A 214 -0.52 20.63 -1.08
N ILE A 215 0.66 21.12 -0.70
CA ILE A 215 1.01 21.53 0.67
C ILE A 215 0.39 22.90 0.94
#